data_AF-A0A932VEF7-F1
#
_entry.id   AF-A0A932VEF7-F1
#
_cell.length_a   1.000
_cell.length_b   1.000
_cell.length_c   1.000
_cell.angle_alpha   90.00
_cell.angle_beta   90.00
_cell.angle_gamma   90.00
#
_symmetry.space_group_name_H-M   'P 1'
#
loop_
_entity.id
_entity.type
_entity.pdbx_description
1 polymer ?
#
loop_
_entity_poly.entity_id
_entity_poly.type
_entity_poly.pdbx_seq_one_letter_code
_entity_poly.pdbx_strand_id
1 'polypeptide(L)' 'MKLAKGEKRPIGPTVKVELDLEREVADQLFQMEKYTKISKSEIVTTALLRFISAHKDYFPDSRGN' A
#
# COMPACT_ATOMS: atom_id res chain seq x y z
N MET A 1 22.10 -10.60 0.36
CA MET A 1 21.33 -9.83 1.36
C MET A 1 20.17 -10.68 1.83
N LYS A 2 20.05 -10.98 3.13
CA LYS A 2 18.95 -11.78 3.68
C LYS A 2 17.77 -10.84 4.00
N LEU A 3 16.63 -11.07 3.35
CA LEU A 3 15.39 -10.35 3.63
C LEU A 3 14.85 -10.78 5.00
N ALA A 4 14.39 -9.82 5.79
CA ALA A 4 13.74 -10.09 7.07
C ALA A 4 12.44 -10.86 6.84
N LYS A 5 12.16 -11.80 7.73
CA LYS A 5 11.02 -12.74 7.67
C LYS A 5 9.71 -11.95 7.74
N GLY A 6 9.09 -11.67 6.59
CA GLY A 6 7.78 -11.02 6.50
C GLY A 6 7.64 -9.90 5.47
N GLU A 7 8.74 -9.40 4.89
CA GLU A 7 8.71 -8.31 3.92
C GLU A 7 8.10 -8.79 2.59
N LYS A 8 6.80 -8.57 2.39
CA LYS A 8 6.13 -8.91 1.12
C LYS A 8 6.44 -7.83 0.10
N ARG A 9 7.63 -7.90 -0.50
CA ARG A 9 7.93 -7.07 -1.67
C ARG A 9 7.00 -7.47 -2.82
N PRO A 10 6.50 -6.52 -3.61
CA PRO A 10 5.80 -6.83 -4.85
C PRO A 10 6.69 -7.75 -5.70
N ILE A 11 6.14 -8.89 -6.12
CA ILE A 11 6.88 -9.91 -6.89
C ILE A 11 6.95 -9.54 -8.38
N GLY A 12 6.17 -8.53 -8.81
CA GLY A 12 6.09 -8.06 -10.19
C GLY A 12 6.70 -6.67 -10.42
N PRO A 13 6.54 -6.13 -11.64
CA PRO A 13 6.94 -4.77 -11.98
C PRO A 13 6.32 -3.78 -10.98
N THR A 14 7.13 -2.85 -10.48
CA THR A 14 6.68 -1.83 -9.54
C THR A 14 6.63 -0.48 -10.23
N VAL A 15 5.60 0.30 -9.88
CA VAL A 15 5.46 1.70 -10.27
C VAL A 15 5.50 2.56 -9.01
N LYS A 16 6.06 3.77 -9.12
CA LYS A 16 6.00 4.75 -8.04
C LYS A 16 4.77 5.62 -8.24
N VAL A 17 4.05 5.88 -7.16
CA VAL A 17 2.91 6.79 -7.11
C VAL A 17 3.26 7.88 -6.10
N GLU A 18 3.13 9.14 -6.52
CA GLU A 18 3.20 10.29 -5.61
C GLU A 18 1.80 10.59 -5.09
N LEU A 19 1.70 10.89 -3.80
CA LEU A 19 0.43 11.07 -3.10
C LEU A 19 0.50 12.35 -2.26
N ASP A 20 -0.51 13.19 -2.40
CA ASP A 20 -0.76 14.28 -1.47
C ASP A 20 -1.56 13.73 -0.28
N LEU A 21 -0.97 13.81 0.91
CA LEU A 21 -1.58 13.34 2.16
C LEU A 21 -1.70 14.49 3.15
N GLU A 22 -2.75 14.47 3.95
CA GLU A 22 -2.82 15.32 5.13
C GLU A 22 -1.64 15.03 6.06
N ARG A 23 -1.07 16.08 6.64
CA ARG A 23 0.10 15.98 7.53
C ARG A 23 -0.11 14.98 8.66
N GLU A 24 -1.29 14.99 9.28
CA GLU A 24 -1.62 14.10 10.40
C GLU A 24 -1.61 12.62 9.98
N VAL A 25 -2.07 12.31 8.78
CA VAL A 25 -2.04 10.96 8.21
C VAL A 25 -0.60 10.52 7.93
N ALA A 26 0.21 11.41 7.36
CA ALA A 26 1.63 11.15 7.14
C ALA A 26 2.36 10.87 8.47
N ASP A 27 2.11 11.69 9.50
CA ASP A 27 2.69 11.52 10.83
C ASP A 27 2.32 10.16 11.45
N GLN A 28 1.06 9.74 11.32
CA GLN A 28 0.62 8.41 11.75
C GLN A 28 1.34 7.29 11.01
N LEU A 29 1.49 7.38 9.67
CA LEU A 29 2.23 6.41 8.88
C LEU A 29 3.69 6.26 9.36
N PHE A 30 4.35 7.37 9.68
CA PHE A 30 5.72 7.34 10.22
C PHE A 30 5.78 6.67 11.60
N GLN A 31 4.78 6.90 12.48
CA GLN A 31 4.73 6.25 13.78
C GLN A 31 4.46 4.75 13.67
N MET A 32 3.58 4.34 12.75
CA MET A 32 3.31 2.93 12.47
C MET A 32 4.57 2.20 11.99
N GLU A 33 5.34 2.81 11.09
CA GLU A 33 6.63 2.26 10.61
C GLU A 33 7.63 2.11 11.77
N LYS A 34 7.75 3.11 12.65
CA LYS A 34 8.64 3.07 13.81
C LYS A 34 8.27 1.95 14.80
N TYR A 35 6.99 1.76 15.07
CA TYR A 35 6.49 0.80 16.05
C TYR A 35 6.51 -0.64 15.51
N THR A 36 5.96 -0.86 14.31
CA THR A 36 5.77 -2.19 13.73
C THR A 36 7.00 -2.72 13.00
N LYS A 37 7.95 -1.84 12.65
CA LYS A 37 9.10 -2.13 11.76
C LYS A 37 8.68 -2.57 10.34
N ILE A 38 7.42 -2.39 9.97
CA ILE A 38 6.90 -2.57 8.61
C ILE A 38 7.09 -1.25 7.88
N SER A 39 7.58 -1.30 6.63
CA SER A 39 7.78 -0.08 5.86
C SER A 39 6.46 0.64 5.60
N LYS A 40 6.48 1.97 5.58
CA LYS A 40 5.30 2.78 5.18
C LYS A 40 4.75 2.39 3.80
N SER A 41 5.63 2.01 2.87
CA SER A 41 5.24 1.51 1.54
C SER A 41 4.39 0.24 1.64
N GLU A 42 4.80 -0.72 2.47
CA GLU A 42 4.06 -1.96 2.70
C GLU A 42 2.74 -1.72 3.45
N ILE A 43 2.71 -0.78 4.41
CA ILE A 43 1.48 -0.36 5.09
C ILE A 43 0.48 0.23 4.10
N VAL A 44 0.91 1.21 3.29
CA VAL A 44 0.08 1.88 2.28
C VAL A 44 -0.39 0.88 1.22
N THR A 45 0.51 0.03 0.73
CA THR A 45 0.17 -1.01 -0.26
C THR A 45 -0.88 -1.97 0.30
N THR A 46 -0.72 -2.41 1.55
CA THR A 46 -1.68 -3.33 2.19
C THR A 46 -3.04 -2.67 2.37
N ALA A 47 -3.08 -1.41 2.82
CA ALA A 47 -4.32 -0.66 2.97
C ALA A 47 -5.02 -0.45 1.62
N LEU A 48 -4.27 -0.05 0.58
CA LEU A 48 -4.79 0.20 -0.75
C LEU A 48 -5.32 -1.09 -1.40
N LEU A 49 -4.61 -2.21 -1.29
CA LEU A 49 -5.08 -3.50 -1.80
C LEU A 49 -6.39 -3.96 -1.11
N ARG A 50 -6.50 -3.75 0.20
CA ARG A 50 -7.73 -4.04 0.94
C ARG A 50 -8.87 -3.14 0.47
N PHE A 51 -8.60 -1.85 0.29
CA PHE A 51 -9.58 -0.89 -0.20
C PHE A 51 -10.08 -1.27 -1.60
N ILE A 52 -9.18 -1.52 -2.55
CA ILE A 52 -9.50 -1.95 -3.92
C ILE A 52 -10.34 -3.24 -3.92
N SER A 53 -9.96 -4.22 -3.10
CA SER A 53 -10.69 -5.49 -3.00
C SER A 53 -12.12 -5.32 -2.48
N ALA A 54 -12.32 -4.36 -1.57
CA ALA A 54 -13.62 -4.05 -1.00
C ALA A 54 -14.51 -3.19 -1.92
N HIS A 55 -13.92 -2.38 -2.79
CA HIS A 55 -14.62 -1.43 -3.68
C HIS A 55 -14.46 -1.84 -5.15
N LYS A 56 -14.92 -3.05 -5.49
CA LYS A 56 -14.85 -3.55 -6.88
C LYS A 56 -15.74 -2.78 -7.85
N ASP A 57 -16.74 -2.10 -7.32
CA ASP A 57 -17.66 -1.21 -8.01
C ASP A 57 -16.98 0.04 -8.60
N TYR A 58 -15.78 0.38 -8.14
CA TYR A 58 -15.01 1.51 -8.68
C TYR A 58 -14.33 1.18 -10.00
N PHE A 59 -14.35 -0.09 -10.40
CA PHE A 59 -13.86 -0.54 -11.69
C PHE A 59 -15.07 -0.70 -12.63
N PRO A 60 -15.07 -0.07 -13.81
CA PRO A 60 -16.10 -0.36 -14.79
C PRO A 60 -16.08 -1.87 -15.05
N ASP A 61 -17.25 -2.52 -14.97
CA ASP A 61 -17.39 -3.93 -15.33
C ASP A 61 -16.65 -4.15 -16.65
N SER A 62 -15.68 -5.06 -16.67
CA SER A 62 -14.86 -5.31 -17.85
C SER A 62 -15.64 -5.97 -19.01
N ARG A 63 -16.96 -5.77 -19.10
CA ARG A 63 -17.85 -6.27 -20.15
C ARG A 63 -18.14 -5.19 -21.19
N GLY A 64 -17.09 -4.53 -21.65
CA GLY A 64 -17.16 -3.49 -22.66
C GLY A 64 -15.92 -3.49 -23.57
N ASN A 65 -15.55 -4.65 -24.11
CA ASN A 65 -14.90 -4.78 -25.42
C ASN A 65 -14.99 -6.23 -25.92
#